data_AF-A0A165JAD1-F1
#
_entry.id   AF-A0A165JAD1-F1
#
_cell.length_a   1.000
_cell.length_b   1.000
_cell.length_c   1.000
_cell.angle_alpha   90.00
_cell.angle_beta   90.00
_cell.angle_gamma   90.00
#
_symmetry.space_group_name_H-M   'P 1'
#
loop_
_entity.id
_entity.type
_entity.pdbx_description
1 polymer ?
#
loop_
_entity_poly.entity_id
_entity_poly.type
_entity_poly.pdbx_seq_one_letter_code
_entity_poly.pdbx_strand_id
1 'polypeptide(L)'
;DRDATDDPTRKYCTGKLLEVLEPIFNDYHDWKDETAPPKNRELSPEEKERARQAAANFVQDLEHELFEHYSEPDKLGHPAASGKYKERFRMITFNLAKEDRVILRRRIAFAELTPSELAQMSSTELANEQTKQAIEHALKESLEHSILESRITAPRAKMT
;
A
#
# COMPACT_ATOMS: atom_id res chain seq x y z
N ASP A 1 -5.92 -10.18 -24.76
CA ASP A 1 -6.33 -9.33 -23.63
C ASP A 1 -7.81 -9.01 -23.66
N ARG A 2 -8.56 -9.51 -22.67
CA ARG A 2 -9.85 -8.92 -22.31
C ARG A 2 -9.55 -7.76 -21.37
N ASP A 3 -9.76 -6.56 -21.88
CA ASP A 3 -9.58 -5.32 -21.15
C ASP A 3 -10.49 -5.29 -19.89
N ALA A 4 -10.05 -4.64 -18.81
CA ALA A 4 -10.80 -4.55 -17.54
C ALA A 4 -12.20 -3.93 -17.74
N THR A 5 -12.36 -3.18 -18.82
CA THR A 5 -13.61 -2.56 -19.26
C THR A 5 -14.68 -3.54 -19.75
N ASP A 6 -14.29 -4.75 -20.19
CA ASP A 6 -15.20 -5.79 -20.68
C ASP A 6 -15.67 -6.74 -19.56
N ASP A 7 -14.93 -6.82 -18.43
CA ASP A 7 -15.30 -7.63 -17.27
C ASP A 7 -16.10 -6.79 -16.24
N PRO A 8 -17.40 -7.07 -16.03
CA PRO A 8 -18.23 -6.30 -15.10
C PRO A 8 -17.78 -6.42 -13.64
N THR A 9 -17.11 -7.52 -13.26
CA THR A 9 -16.55 -7.70 -11.92
C THR A 9 -15.37 -6.76 -11.72
N ARG A 10 -14.46 -6.72 -12.70
CA ARG A 10 -13.26 -5.86 -12.64
C ARG A 10 -13.67 -4.40 -12.60
N LYS A 11 -14.59 -3.97 -13.46
CA LYS A 11 -15.15 -2.61 -13.45
C LYS A 11 -15.75 -2.22 -12.09
N TYR A 12 -16.50 -3.12 -11.45
CA TYR A 12 -17.02 -2.89 -10.11
C TYR A 12 -15.89 -2.73 -9.08
N CYS A 13 -14.88 -3.62 -9.13
CA CYS A 13 -13.74 -3.58 -8.23
C CYS A 13 -12.91 -2.30 -8.40
N THR A 14 -12.62 -1.86 -9.63
CA THR A 14 -11.96 -0.58 -9.92
C THR A 14 -12.73 0.58 -9.31
N GLY A 15 -14.05 0.66 -9.54
CA GLY A 15 -14.88 1.73 -8.99
C GLY A 15 -14.86 1.74 -7.46
N LYS A 16 -14.94 0.56 -6.84
CA LYS A 16 -14.94 0.46 -5.38
C LYS A 16 -13.58 0.75 -4.74
N LEU A 17 -12.47 0.38 -5.40
CA LEU A 17 -11.13 0.78 -4.98
C LEU A 17 -10.97 2.30 -5.03
N LEU A 18 -11.49 2.94 -6.08
CA LEU A 18 -11.43 4.40 -6.21
C LEU A 18 -12.20 5.10 -5.09
N GLU A 19 -13.40 4.62 -4.73
CA GLU A 19 -14.16 5.17 -3.59
C GLU A 19 -13.38 5.13 -2.26
N VAL A 20 -12.51 4.15 -2.08
CA VAL A 20 -11.72 3.99 -0.84
C VAL A 20 -10.40 4.76 -0.91
N LEU A 21 -9.76 4.82 -2.07
CA LEU A 21 -8.47 5.46 -2.27
C LEU A 21 -8.59 6.97 -2.49
N GLU A 22 -9.65 7.47 -3.12
CA GLU A 22 -9.84 8.91 -3.37
C GLU A 22 -9.77 9.74 -2.06
N PRO A 23 -10.43 9.36 -0.95
CA PRO A 23 -10.24 10.06 0.33
C PRO A 23 -8.81 10.00 0.85
N ILE A 24 -8.12 8.87 0.66
CA ILE A 24 -6.72 8.70 1.11
C ILE A 24 -5.80 9.67 0.37
N PHE A 25 -5.94 9.78 -0.95
CA PHE A 25 -5.16 10.75 -1.73
C PHE A 25 -5.54 12.17 -1.36
N ASN A 26 -6.83 12.50 -1.17
CA ASN A 26 -7.22 13.86 -0.74
C ASN A 26 -6.67 14.24 0.65
N ASP A 27 -6.71 13.32 1.61
CA ASP A 27 -6.29 13.60 2.98
C ASP A 27 -4.76 13.78 3.07
N TYR A 28 -4.01 12.91 2.39
CA TYR A 28 -2.56 12.82 2.52
C TYR A 28 -1.77 13.49 1.39
N HIS A 29 -2.42 14.05 0.35
CA HIS A 29 -1.72 14.78 -0.71
C HIS A 29 -0.86 15.90 -0.12
N ASP A 30 0.45 15.87 -0.37
CA ASP A 30 1.43 16.81 0.18
C ASP A 30 1.47 16.91 1.73
N TRP A 31 0.89 15.95 2.45
CA TRP A 31 0.93 15.92 3.91
C TRP A 31 2.27 15.38 4.43
N LYS A 32 3.24 16.28 4.56
CA LYS A 32 4.64 15.91 4.86
C LYS A 32 4.87 15.36 6.28
N ASP A 33 3.95 15.63 7.20
CA ASP A 33 4.04 15.16 8.58
C ASP A 33 3.72 13.65 8.66
N GLU A 34 4.28 12.97 9.67
CA GLU A 34 4.05 11.52 9.89
C GLU A 34 2.73 11.25 10.64
N THR A 35 2.08 12.31 11.11
CA THR A 35 0.81 12.27 11.84
C THR A 35 -0.39 12.24 10.89
N ALA A 36 -1.60 12.08 11.44
CA ALA A 36 -2.82 12.16 10.64
C ALA A 36 -3.10 13.62 10.21
N PRO A 37 -3.48 13.86 8.94
CA PRO A 37 -3.84 15.19 8.46
C PRO A 37 -5.08 15.73 9.19
N PRO A 38 -5.19 17.06 9.37
CA PRO A 38 -6.35 17.68 9.96
C PRO A 38 -7.58 17.49 9.06
N LYS A 39 -8.68 16.99 9.63
CA LYS A 39 -9.93 16.67 8.93
C LYS A 39 -10.59 17.83 8.14
N ASN A 40 -10.16 19.06 8.39
CA ASN A 40 -10.71 20.27 7.78
C ASN A 40 -9.74 20.95 6.79
N ARG A 41 -8.75 20.22 6.25
CA ARG A 41 -7.86 20.78 5.22
C ARG A 41 -8.63 20.98 3.92
N GLU A 42 -8.88 22.22 3.55
CA GLU A 42 -9.46 22.55 2.26
C GLU A 42 -8.37 22.52 1.18
N LEU A 43 -8.43 21.50 0.31
CA LEU A 43 -7.65 21.48 -0.93
C LEU A 43 -8.28 22.42 -1.97
N SER A 44 -7.45 23.11 -2.73
CA SER A 44 -7.89 23.84 -3.92
C SER A 44 -8.51 22.89 -4.95
N PRO A 45 -9.37 23.38 -5.87
CA PRO A 45 -9.94 22.55 -6.93
C PRO A 45 -8.88 21.83 -7.77
N GLU A 46 -7.74 22.48 -8.02
CA GLU A 46 -6.63 21.89 -8.78
C GLU A 46 -5.91 20.78 -8.01
N GLU A 47 -5.71 20.94 -6.70
CA GLU A 47 -5.12 19.89 -5.86
C GLU A 47 -6.04 18.67 -5.76
N LYS A 48 -7.36 18.88 -5.62
CA LYS A 48 -8.34 17.80 -5.61
C LYS A 48 -8.32 17.02 -6.91
N GLU A 49 -8.26 17.70 -8.05
CA GLU A 49 -8.22 17.02 -9.35
C GLU A 49 -6.91 16.24 -9.54
N ARG A 50 -5.77 16.79 -9.10
CA ARG A 50 -4.49 16.05 -9.11
C ARG A 50 -4.53 14.81 -8.22
N ALA A 51 -5.03 14.95 -6.99
CA ALA A 51 -5.17 13.84 -6.06
C ALA A 51 -6.10 12.75 -6.62
N ARG A 52 -7.20 13.15 -7.24
CA ARG A 52 -8.15 12.26 -7.90
C ARG A 52 -7.53 11.52 -9.08
N GLN A 53 -6.79 12.21 -9.94
CA GLN A 53 -6.12 11.58 -11.08
C GLN A 53 -5.04 10.60 -10.61
N ALA A 54 -4.27 10.96 -9.57
CA ALA A 54 -3.28 10.08 -8.96
C ALA A 54 -3.94 8.82 -8.38
N ALA A 55 -5.06 8.99 -7.66
CA ALA A 55 -5.84 7.87 -7.14
C ALA A 55 -6.37 6.97 -8.28
N ALA A 56 -6.89 7.55 -9.36
CA ALA A 56 -7.41 6.80 -10.50
C ALA A 56 -6.32 5.94 -11.16
N ASN A 57 -5.14 6.52 -11.39
CA ASN A 57 -4.00 5.81 -11.97
C ASN A 57 -3.55 4.67 -11.04
N PHE A 58 -3.38 4.96 -9.74
CA PHE A 58 -2.99 3.95 -8.76
C PHE A 58 -3.99 2.80 -8.66
N VAL A 59 -5.29 3.10 -8.73
CA VAL A 59 -6.37 2.10 -8.72
C VAL A 59 -6.31 1.21 -9.96
N GLN A 60 -6.05 1.78 -11.14
CA GLN A 60 -5.90 1.00 -12.36
C GLN A 60 -4.73 0.02 -12.26
N ASP A 61 -3.58 0.51 -11.79
CA ASP A 61 -2.39 -0.33 -11.62
C ASP A 61 -2.64 -1.41 -10.56
N LEU A 62 -3.27 -1.07 -9.43
CA LEU A 62 -3.58 -2.04 -8.37
C LEU A 62 -4.57 -3.12 -8.83
N GLU A 63 -5.59 -2.74 -9.59
CA GLU A 63 -6.55 -3.69 -10.14
C GLU A 63 -5.89 -4.63 -11.14
N HIS A 64 -5.01 -4.10 -12.00
CA HIS A 64 -4.24 -4.90 -12.94
C HIS A 64 -3.36 -5.91 -12.23
N GLU A 65 -2.58 -5.47 -11.23
CA GLU A 65 -1.72 -6.33 -10.40
C GLU A 65 -2.53 -7.42 -9.68
N LEU A 66 -3.71 -7.08 -9.14
CA LEU A 66 -4.60 -8.06 -8.51
C LEU A 66 -5.11 -9.09 -9.51
N PHE A 67 -5.47 -8.68 -10.72
CA PHE A 67 -5.95 -9.59 -11.75
C PHE A 67 -4.83 -10.49 -12.26
N GLU A 68 -3.66 -9.93 -12.55
CA GLU A 68 -2.46 -10.69 -12.96
C GLU A 68 -2.11 -11.79 -11.95
N HIS A 69 -2.08 -11.46 -10.65
CA HIS A 69 -1.64 -12.40 -9.61
C HIS A 69 -2.72 -13.38 -9.13
N TYR A 70 -4.00 -12.99 -9.18
CA TYR A 70 -5.08 -13.75 -8.53
C TYR A 70 -6.25 -14.09 -9.47
N SER A 71 -6.12 -13.85 -10.77
CA SER A 71 -7.07 -14.39 -11.74
C SER A 71 -7.02 -15.92 -11.72
N GLU A 72 -8.18 -16.53 -11.94
CA GLU A 72 -8.30 -17.98 -12.04
C GLU A 72 -8.91 -18.33 -13.40
N PRO A 73 -8.50 -19.43 -14.03
CA PRO A 73 -9.08 -19.85 -15.29
C PRO A 73 -10.56 -20.18 -15.10
N ASP A 74 -11.41 -19.60 -15.93
CA ASP A 74 -12.84 -19.95 -16.02
C ASP A 74 -13.01 -21.32 -16.69
N LYS A 75 -14.25 -21.80 -16.82
CA LYS A 75 -14.63 -23.04 -17.51
C LYS A 75 -14.08 -23.16 -18.94
N LEU A 76 -13.74 -22.03 -19.56
CA LEU A 76 -13.17 -21.95 -20.91
C LEU A 76 -11.63 -21.81 -20.91
N GLY A 77 -10.98 -21.83 -19.74
CA GLY A 77 -9.53 -21.67 -19.60
C GLY A 77 -9.04 -20.22 -19.67
N HIS A 78 -9.92 -19.24 -19.86
CA HIS A 78 -9.56 -17.83 -19.87
C HIS A 78 -9.41 -17.28 -18.44
N PRO A 79 -8.45 -16.37 -18.18
CA PRO A 79 -8.31 -15.74 -16.87
C PRO A 79 -9.56 -14.95 -16.52
N ALA A 80 -10.07 -15.15 -15.31
CA ALA A 80 -11.29 -14.51 -14.81
C ALA A 80 -11.13 -14.06 -13.36
N ALA A 81 -11.81 -12.96 -13.02
CA ALA A 81 -11.87 -12.37 -11.68
C ALA A 81 -12.79 -13.21 -10.76
N SER A 82 -12.29 -14.36 -10.33
CA SER A 82 -13.06 -15.38 -9.59
C SER A 82 -12.80 -15.32 -8.08
N GLY A 83 -12.62 -16.46 -7.41
CA GLY A 83 -12.65 -16.58 -5.96
C GLY A 83 -11.48 -15.85 -5.29
N LYS A 84 -10.25 -16.20 -5.70
CA LYS A 84 -9.03 -15.62 -5.11
C LYS A 84 -8.94 -14.11 -5.30
N TYR A 85 -9.23 -13.64 -6.51
CA TYR A 85 -9.31 -12.22 -6.82
C TYR A 85 -10.31 -11.48 -5.90
N LYS A 86 -11.54 -12.01 -5.77
CA LYS A 86 -12.59 -11.39 -4.94
C LYS A 86 -12.23 -11.39 -3.46
N GLU A 87 -11.60 -12.44 -2.96
CA GLU A 87 -11.12 -12.52 -1.59
C GLU A 87 -10.04 -11.46 -1.31
N ARG A 88 -9.05 -11.35 -2.19
CA ARG A 88 -7.98 -10.34 -2.08
C ARG A 88 -8.50 -8.92 -2.17
N PHE A 89 -9.37 -8.65 -3.13
CA PHE A 89 -10.05 -7.37 -3.26
C PHE A 89 -10.81 -7.00 -1.97
N ARG A 90 -11.57 -7.91 -1.39
CA ARG A 90 -12.32 -7.67 -0.13
C ARG A 90 -11.38 -7.38 1.04
N MET A 91 -10.29 -8.12 1.16
CA MET A 91 -9.30 -7.94 2.23
C MET A 91 -8.62 -6.57 2.15
N ILE A 92 -8.20 -6.15 0.95
CA ILE A 92 -7.56 -4.84 0.74
C ILE A 92 -8.55 -3.72 1.02
N THR A 93 -9.73 -3.78 0.39
CA THR A 93 -10.79 -2.76 0.55
C THR A 93 -11.19 -2.60 2.02
N PHE A 94 -11.33 -3.71 2.76
CA PHE A 94 -11.67 -3.68 4.18
C PHE A 94 -10.60 -3.01 5.04
N ASN A 95 -9.31 -3.25 4.77
CA ASN A 95 -8.23 -2.63 5.55
C ASN A 95 -8.05 -1.14 5.19
N LEU A 96 -8.10 -0.81 3.91
CA LEU A 96 -7.97 0.58 3.45
C LEU A 96 -9.14 1.45 3.90
N ALA A 97 -10.34 0.89 4.02
CA ALA A 97 -11.52 1.62 4.50
C ALA A 97 -11.38 2.15 5.94
N LYS A 98 -10.44 1.63 6.74
CA LYS A 98 -10.28 2.07 8.13
C LYS A 98 -9.35 3.28 8.26
N GLU A 99 -9.84 4.34 8.94
CA GLU A 99 -9.10 5.60 9.15
C GLU A 99 -7.94 5.48 10.15
N ASP A 100 -7.93 4.44 11.00
CA ASP A 100 -6.87 4.19 12.00
C ASP A 100 -5.51 3.82 11.35
N ARG A 101 -5.51 3.48 10.06
CA ARG A 101 -4.34 3.03 9.31
C ARG A 101 -3.58 4.19 8.66
N VAL A 102 -3.26 5.19 9.48
CA VAL A 102 -2.59 6.45 9.07
C VAL A 102 -1.32 6.19 8.25
N ILE A 103 -0.44 5.29 8.73
CA ILE A 103 0.82 4.97 8.06
C ILE A 103 0.58 4.37 6.68
N LEU A 104 -0.29 3.34 6.59
CA LEU A 104 -0.60 2.68 5.33
C LEU A 104 -1.18 3.68 4.31
N ARG A 105 -2.12 4.51 4.76
CA ARG A 105 -2.76 5.54 3.94
C ARG A 105 -1.75 6.58 3.44
N ARG A 106 -0.85 7.04 4.31
CA ARG A 106 0.26 7.94 3.96
C ARG A 106 1.16 7.30 2.90
N ARG A 107 1.64 6.09 3.13
CA ARG A 107 2.56 5.39 2.21
C ARG A 107 1.97 5.24 0.80
N ILE A 108 0.67 5.00 0.71
CA ILE A 108 -0.03 4.94 -0.59
C ILE A 108 -0.07 6.32 -1.26
N ALA A 109 -0.46 7.37 -0.54
CA ALA A 109 -0.57 8.71 -1.10
C ALA A 109 0.80 9.30 -1.54
N PHE A 110 1.88 8.91 -0.87
CA PHE A 110 3.26 9.31 -1.20
C PHE A 110 3.93 8.39 -2.24
N ALA A 111 3.22 7.39 -2.77
CA ALA A 111 3.77 6.38 -3.66
C ALA A 111 4.99 5.62 -3.08
N GLU A 112 5.10 5.55 -1.75
CA GLU A 112 6.11 4.74 -1.03
C GLU A 112 5.72 3.26 -1.00
N LEU A 113 4.44 2.96 -1.21
CA LEU A 113 3.92 1.61 -1.38
C LEU A 113 3.41 1.47 -2.81
N THR A 114 4.03 0.57 -3.57
CA THR A 114 3.63 0.33 -4.96
C THR A 114 2.33 -0.48 -5.03
N PRO A 115 1.57 -0.38 -6.14
CA PRO A 115 0.37 -1.18 -6.34
C PRO A 115 0.64 -2.70 -6.24
N SER A 116 1.77 -3.15 -6.77
CA SER A 116 2.17 -4.57 -6.74
C SER A 116 2.47 -5.05 -5.32
N GLU A 117 3.21 -4.27 -4.53
CA GLU A 117 3.46 -4.59 -3.12
C GLU A 117 2.15 -4.66 -2.33
N LEU A 118 1.26 -3.68 -2.51
CA LEU A 118 -0.04 -3.65 -1.84
C LEU A 118 -0.91 -4.87 -2.19
N ALA A 119 -0.86 -5.34 -3.44
CA ALA A 119 -1.58 -6.54 -3.88
C ALA A 119 -1.08 -7.84 -3.22
N GLN A 120 0.20 -7.89 -2.84
CA GLN A 120 0.84 -9.06 -2.25
C GLN A 120 0.86 -9.04 -0.71
N MET A 121 0.64 -7.90 -0.07
CA MET A 121 0.62 -7.78 1.39
C MET A 121 -0.34 -8.79 2.05
N SER A 122 0.11 -9.37 3.17
CA SER A 122 -0.71 -10.26 3.98
C SER A 122 -1.77 -9.51 4.78
N SER A 123 -2.82 -10.21 5.21
CA SER A 123 -3.86 -9.64 6.08
C SER A 123 -3.25 -9.03 7.36
N THR A 124 -2.23 -9.66 7.93
CA THR A 124 -1.51 -9.19 9.12
C THR A 124 -0.71 -7.91 8.86
N GLU A 125 -0.10 -7.77 7.70
CA GLU A 125 0.65 -6.56 7.33
C GLU A 125 -0.31 -5.39 7.07
N LEU A 126 -1.40 -5.64 6.34
CA LEU A 126 -2.47 -4.67 6.17
C LEU A 126 -3.11 -4.28 7.52
N ALA A 127 -3.13 -5.22 8.48
CA ALA A 127 -3.73 -5.07 9.81
C ALA A 127 -2.89 -4.26 10.82
N ASN A 128 -1.55 -4.40 10.82
CA ASN A 128 -0.68 -4.02 11.94
C ASN A 128 0.55 -3.18 11.51
N GLU A 129 0.37 -2.17 10.65
CA GLU A 129 1.52 -1.38 10.17
C GLU A 129 2.19 -0.53 11.29
N GLN A 130 1.44 -0.11 12.32
CA GLN A 130 2.01 0.59 13.50
C GLN A 130 3.04 -0.28 14.24
N THR A 131 2.80 -1.59 14.33
CA THR A 131 3.73 -2.52 14.99
C THR A 131 4.95 -2.79 14.12
N LYS A 132 4.81 -2.80 12.78
CA LYS A 132 5.91 -3.06 11.85
C LYS A 132 6.96 -1.96 11.88
N GLN A 133 6.56 -0.68 11.89
CA GLN A 133 7.51 0.43 12.03
C GLN A 133 8.21 0.44 13.39
N ALA A 134 7.50 0.14 14.48
CA ALA A 134 8.11 0.03 15.80
C ALA A 134 9.13 -1.12 15.87
N ILE A 135 8.84 -2.26 15.23
CA ILE A 135 9.76 -3.39 15.14
C ILE A 135 10.94 -3.07 14.22
N GLU A 136 10.72 -2.44 13.07
CA GLU A 136 11.78 -2.09 12.12
C GLU A 136 12.73 -1.04 12.70
N HIS A 137 12.19 -0.02 13.38
CA HIS A 137 13.00 0.96 14.12
C HIS A 137 13.81 0.28 15.23
N ALA A 138 13.18 -0.59 16.04
CA ALA A 138 13.88 -1.31 17.08
C ALA A 138 14.96 -2.27 16.54
N LEU A 139 14.72 -2.92 15.39
CA LEU A 139 15.71 -3.76 14.71
C LEU A 139 16.87 -2.95 14.16
N LYS A 140 16.59 -1.78 13.58
CA LYS A 140 17.62 -0.86 13.06
C LYS A 140 18.50 -0.30 14.18
N GLU A 141 17.89 0.17 15.27
CA GLU A 141 18.61 0.61 16.47
C GLU A 141 19.45 -0.52 17.07
N SER A 142 18.89 -1.75 17.17
CA SER A 142 19.62 -2.91 17.70
C SER A 142 20.84 -3.29 16.85
N LEU A 143 20.72 -3.19 15.52
CA LEU A 143 21.83 -3.44 14.61
C LEU A 143 22.94 -2.39 14.75
N GLU A 144 22.58 -1.11 14.88
CA GLU A 144 23.53 -0.02 15.10
C GLU A 144 24.31 -0.18 16.42
N HIS A 145 23.64 -0.57 17.51
CA HIS A 145 24.28 -0.83 18.80
C HIS A 145 25.27 -2.01 18.74
N SER A 146 24.93 -3.10 18.04
CA SER A 146 25.79 -4.29 17.93
C SER A 146 27.07 -4.04 17.09
N ILE A 147 26.99 -3.17 16.09
CA ILE A 147 28.15 -2.79 15.26
C ILE A 147 29.10 -1.84 16.01
N LEU A 148 28.59 -1.00 16.91
CA LEU A 148 29.41 -0.09 17.71
C LEU A 148 30.27 -0.84 18.73
N GLU A 149 29.73 -1.87 19.40
CA GLU A 149 30.43 -2.68 20.38
C GLU A 149 31.52 -3.57 19.77
N SER A 150 31.29 -4.07 18.54
CA SER A 150 32.27 -4.89 17.80
C SER A 150 33.47 -4.10 17.25
N ARG A 151 33.35 -2.77 17.09
CA ARG A 151 34.49 -1.91 16.72
C ARG A 151 35.39 -1.52 17.89
N ILE A 152 34.89 -1.55 19.12
CA ILE A 152 35.67 -1.20 20.32
C ILE A 152 36.56 -2.37 20.79
N THR A 153 36.27 -3.59 20.34
CA THR A 153 36.94 -4.84 20.76
C THR A 153 37.88 -5.45 19.70
N ALA A 154 38.44 -4.66 18.79
CA ALA A 154 39.55 -5.14 17.95
C ALA A 154 40.86 -5.12 18.76
N PRO A 155 41.49 -6.28 19.07
CA PRO A 155 42.75 -6.30 19.78
C PRO A 155 43.84 -5.74 18.86
N ARG A 156 44.53 -4.67 19.30
CA ARG A 156 45.72 -4.14 18.61
C ARG A 156 46.75 -5.26 18.51
N ALA A 157 46.89 -5.84 17.32
CA ALA A 157 47.99 -6.73 17.00
C ALA A 157 49.31 -5.98 17.23
N LYS A 158 50.14 -6.47 18.16
CA LYS A 158 51.53 -6.05 18.26
C LYS A 158 52.29 -6.71 17.11
N MET A 159 52.64 -5.91 16.09
CA MET A 159 53.73 -6.24 15.18
C MET A 159 55.02 -6.37 15.99
N THR A 160 55.72 -7.49 15.83
CA THR A 160 57.14 -7.65 16.15
C THR A 160 57.78 -8.47 15.04
#